data_AF-A0A1A8UPT1-F1
#
_entry.id   AF-A0A1A8UPT1-F1
#
_cell.length_a   1.000
_cell.length_b   1.000
_cell.length_c   1.000
_cell.angle_alpha   90.00
_cell.angle_beta   90.00
_cell.angle_gamma   90.00
#
_symmetry.space_group_name_H-M   'P 1'
#
loop_
_entity.id
_entity.type
_entity.pdbx_description
1 polymer ?
#
loop_
_entity_poly.entity_id
_entity_poly.type
_entity_poly.pdbx_seq_one_letter_code
_entity_poly.pdbx_strand_id
1 'polypeptide(L)' 'QMERPKLLLTVQGGSENFVLPPKVKQAFSKGLINAALSTGAWILTDGINTGVSKYVGDAVKTFGGHDLRKRNTIGITPWG' A
#
# COMPACT_ATOMS: atom_id res chain seq x y z
N GLN A 1 4.31 2.19 18.82
CA GLN A 1 5.54 1.66 18.20
C GLN A 1 5.13 0.61 17.17
N MET A 2 5.78 0.57 16.00
CA MET A 2 5.50 -0.45 14.99
C MET A 2 6.11 -1.79 15.41
N GLU A 3 5.32 -2.85 15.38
CA GLU A 3 5.83 -4.22 15.61
C GLU A 3 6.69 -4.68 14.44
N ARG A 4 7.78 -5.40 14.73
CA ARG A 4 8.68 -5.95 13.71
C ARG A 4 7.89 -6.79 12.70
N PRO A 5 8.06 -6.56 11.38
CA PRO A 5 7.33 -7.33 10.38
C PRO A 5 7.86 -8.76 10.31
N LYS A 6 6.96 -9.70 10.02
CA LYS A 6 7.34 -11.07 9.61
C LYS A 6 7.67 -11.17 8.12
N LEU A 7 7.18 -10.21 7.33
CA LEU A 7 7.32 -10.13 5.88
C LEU A 7 7.31 -8.65 5.43
N LEU A 8 8.02 -8.35 4.34
CA LEU A 8 7.95 -7.05 3.67
C LEU A 8 7.31 -7.22 2.29
N LEU A 9 6.26 -6.43 2.02
CA LEU A 9 5.61 -6.35 0.72
C LEU A 9 6.06 -5.06 0.03
N THR A 10 7.02 -5.17 -0.88
CA THR A 10 7.50 -4.02 -1.64
C THR A 10 6.66 -3.87 -2.90
N VAL A 11 5.98 -2.74 -3.06
CA VAL A 11 5.17 -2.41 -4.23
C VAL A 11 5.88 -1.31 -5.01
N GLN A 12 6.20 -1.58 -6.26
CA GLN A 12 6.89 -0.68 -7.18
C GLN A 12 6.20 -0.72 -8.54
N GLY A 13 6.31 0.36 -9.31
CA GLY A 13 5.87 0.40 -10.70
C GLY A 13 5.95 1.80 -11.28
N GLY A 14 5.20 2.05 -12.35
CA GLY A 14 5.26 3.33 -13.07
C GLY A 14 4.94 4.53 -12.16
N SER A 15 5.71 5.61 -12.32
CA SER A 15 5.56 6.89 -11.62
C SER A 15 4.45 7.77 -12.19
N GLU A 16 4.15 7.59 -13.49
CA GLU A 16 3.13 8.35 -14.20
C GLU A 16 1.72 7.93 -13.81
N ASN A 17 0.80 8.90 -13.74
CA ASN A 17 -0.60 8.61 -13.45
C ASN A 17 -1.25 7.83 -14.61
N PHE A 18 -1.95 6.76 -14.27
CA PHE A 18 -2.78 5.98 -15.17
C PHE A 18 -4.12 5.67 -14.50
N VAL A 19 -5.11 5.20 -15.25
CA VAL A 19 -6.43 4.80 -14.72
C VAL A 19 -6.52 3.28 -14.69
N LEU A 20 -6.70 2.71 -13.51
CA LEU A 20 -7.05 1.30 -13.36
C LEU A 20 -8.55 1.09 -13.61
N PRO A 21 -8.93 0.06 -14.38
CA PRO A 21 -10.33 -0.37 -14.44
C PRO A 21 -10.87 -0.64 -13.02
N PRO A 22 -12.14 -0.28 -12.70
CA PRO A 22 -12.66 -0.35 -11.34
C PRO A 22 -12.50 -1.73 -10.67
N LYS A 23 -12.73 -2.81 -11.42
CA LYS A 23 -12.55 -4.19 -10.93
C LYS A 23 -11.10 -4.49 -10.56
N VAL A 24 -10.14 -4.00 -11.34
CA VAL A 24 -8.71 -4.20 -11.08
C VAL A 24 -8.29 -3.38 -9.87
N LYS A 25 -8.73 -2.12 -9.76
CA LYS A 25 -8.49 -1.28 -8.57
C LYS A 25 -9.01 -1.97 -7.31
N GLN A 26 -10.23 -2.50 -7.35
CA GLN A 26 -10.82 -3.20 -6.21
C GLN A 26 -10.04 -4.48 -5.84
N ALA A 27 -9.69 -5.30 -6.83
CA ALA A 27 -8.93 -6.54 -6.63
C ALA A 27 -7.54 -6.25 -6.03
N PHE A 28 -6.82 -5.28 -6.60
CA PHE A 28 -5.52 -4.82 -6.09
C PHE A 28 -5.63 -4.34 -4.65
N SER A 29 -6.54 -3.39 -4.38
CA SER A 29 -6.65 -2.77 -3.06
C SER A 29 -7.03 -3.79 -1.98
N LYS A 30 -8.02 -4.65 -2.24
CA LYS A 30 -8.45 -5.67 -1.28
C LYS A 30 -7.37 -6.74 -1.08
N GLY A 31 -6.74 -7.20 -2.16
CA GLY A 31 -5.68 -8.21 -2.12
C GLY A 31 -4.46 -7.76 -1.32
N LEU A 32 -3.97 -6.55 -1.60
CA LEU A 32 -2.80 -5.98 -0.91
C LEU A 32 -3.04 -5.86 0.60
N ILE A 33 -4.18 -5.28 1.00
CA ILE A 33 -4.48 -5.08 2.42
C ILE A 33 -4.75 -6.41 3.13
N ASN A 34 -5.44 -7.36 2.50
CA ASN A 34 -5.65 -8.68 3.08
C ASN A 34 -4.33 -9.44 3.27
N ALA A 35 -3.42 -9.38 2.30
CA ALA A 35 -2.11 -10.03 2.41
C ALA A 35 -1.25 -9.43 3.53
N ALA A 36 -1.26 -8.10 3.68
CA ALA A 36 -0.55 -7.44 4.78
C ALA A 36 -1.11 -7.83 6.15
N LEU A 37 -2.44 -7.85 6.29
CA LEU A 37 -3.12 -8.20 7.54
C LEU A 37 -2.94 -9.67 7.92
N SER A 38 -3.05 -10.60 6.97
CA SER A 38 -2.99 -12.04 7.26
C SER A 38 -1.60 -12.50 7.68
N THR A 39 -0.56 -11.77 7.29
CA THR A 39 0.84 -12.13 7.53
C THR A 39 1.51 -11.25 8.60
N GLY A 40 0.91 -10.13 8.97
CA GLY A 40 1.59 -9.09 9.76
C GLY A 40 2.74 -8.45 8.98
N ALA A 41 2.59 -8.32 7.66
CA ALA A 41 3.60 -7.70 6.80
C ALA A 41 3.52 -6.16 6.86
N TRP A 42 4.65 -5.53 6.57
CA TRP A 42 4.67 -4.11 6.24
C TRP A 42 4.59 -3.92 4.73
N ILE A 43 3.93 -2.85 4.30
CA ILE A 43 3.88 -2.44 2.88
C ILE A 43 4.93 -1.36 2.67
N LEU A 44 5.83 -1.54 1.72
CA LEU A 44 6.83 -0.56 1.30
C LEU A 44 6.50 -0.04 -0.10
N THR A 45 6.60 1.27 -0.28
CA THR A 45 6.38 1.97 -1.55
C THR A 45 7.26 3.23 -1.63
N ASP A 46 7.34 3.90 -2.78
CA ASP A 46 8.04 5.20 -2.89
C ASP A 46 7.30 6.35 -2.16
N GLY A 47 6.02 6.14 -1.82
CA GLY A 47 5.22 7.09 -1.05
C GLY A 47 4.75 8.33 -1.83
N ILE A 48 4.94 8.36 -3.15
CA ILE A 48 4.56 9.48 -4.00
C ILE A 48 3.09 9.33 -4.41
N ASN A 49 2.35 10.45 -4.44
CA ASN A 49 0.92 10.45 -4.81
C ASN A 49 0.69 10.41 -6.34
N THR A 50 1.48 9.61 -7.05
CA THR A 50 1.35 9.37 -8.49
C THR A 50 1.52 7.89 -8.80
N GLY A 51 1.12 7.49 -10.01
CA GLY A 51 1.35 6.15 -10.53
C GLY A 51 0.88 5.02 -9.63
N VAL A 52 1.70 4.00 -9.46
CA VAL A 52 1.36 2.81 -8.64
C VAL A 52 1.19 3.16 -7.16
N SER A 53 2.02 4.04 -6.63
CA SER A 53 2.04 4.40 -5.21
C SER A 53 0.79 5.13 -4.76
N LYS A 54 0.20 5.92 -5.65
CA LYS A 54 -1.16 6.45 -5.46
C LYS A 54 -2.19 5.35 -5.21
N TYR A 55 -2.15 4.25 -5.95
CA TYR A 55 -3.08 3.13 -5.76
C TYR A 55 -2.84 2.38 -4.45
N VAL A 56 -1.58 2.30 -3.99
CA VAL A 56 -1.26 1.78 -2.65
C VAL A 56 -1.88 2.66 -1.57
N GLY A 57 -1.71 3.98 -1.68
CA GLY A 57 -2.33 4.95 -0.76
C GLY A 57 -3.85 4.84 -0.73
N ASP A 58 -4.49 4.76 -1.90
CA ASP A 58 -5.93 4.54 -2.03
C ASP A 58 -6.37 3.22 -1.37
N ALA A 59 -5.61 2.13 -1.56
CA ALA A 59 -5.91 0.84 -0.95
C ALA A 59 -5.89 0.92 0.59
N VAL A 60 -4.85 1.55 1.14
CA VAL A 60 -4.72 1.79 2.58
C VAL A 60 -5.86 2.68 3.08
N LYS A 61 -6.23 3.73 2.35
CA LYS A 61 -7.34 4.62 2.72
C LYS A 61 -8.69 3.90 2.73
N THR A 62 -8.99 3.12 1.69
CA THR A 62 -10.31 2.48 1.51
C THR A 62 -10.50 1.24 2.38
N PHE A 63 -9.48 0.37 2.44
CA PHE A 63 -9.60 -0.91 3.13
C PHE A 63 -8.93 -0.92 4.50
N GLY A 64 -8.24 0.17 4.88
CA GLY A 64 -7.45 0.36 6.10
C GLY A 64 -8.20 0.44 7.43
N GLY A 65 -9.54 0.37 7.44
CA GLY A 65 -10.38 0.35 8.65
C GLY A 65 -10.10 1.46 9.69
N HIS A 66 -10.80 1.43 10.82
CA HIS A 66 -10.60 2.40 11.91
C HIS A 66 -9.36 2.10 12.78
N ASP A 67 -8.91 0.84 12.81
CA ASP A 67 -7.75 0.43 13.58
C ASP A 67 -6.48 0.49 12.73
N LEU A 68 -5.90 1.69 12.67
CA LEU A 68 -4.67 2.01 11.92
C LEU A 68 -3.45 1.22 12.43
N ARG A 69 -3.51 0.65 13.65
CA ARG A 69 -2.38 0.00 14.31
C ARG A 69 -1.98 -1.34 13.70
N LYS A 70 -2.83 -1.97 12.87
CA LYS A 70 -2.54 -3.28 12.25
C LYS A 70 -1.89 -3.18 10.87
N ARG A 71 -1.62 -1.98 10.35
CA ARG A 71 -1.27 -1.75 8.93
C ARG A 71 -0.11 -0.78 8.81
N ASN A 72 1.09 -1.33 8.89
CA ASN A 72 2.29 -0.51 8.73
C ASN A 72 2.59 -0.36 7.24
N THR A 73 2.46 0.85 6.74
CA THR A 73 2.84 1.24 5.38
C THR A 73 3.92 2.30 5.45
N ILE A 74 5.01 2.11 4.72
CA ILE A 74 6.16 3.00 4.68
C ILE A 74 6.34 3.51 3.25
N GLY A 75 6.36 4.83 3.10
CA GLY A 75 6.77 5.50 1.87
C GLY A 75 8.23 5.94 1.98
N ILE A 76 9.08 5.53 1.04
CA ILE A 76 10.49 5.93 0.95
C ILE A 76 10.65 6.84 -0.26
N THR A 77 10.48 8.14 -0.03
CA THR A 77 10.59 9.16 -1.08
C THR A 77 12.02 9.72 -1.15
N PRO A 78 12.55 10.04 -2.35
CA PRO A 78 13.76 10.84 -2.45
C PRO A 78 13.52 12.22 -1.80
N TRP A 79 14.55 12.74 -1.15
CA TRP A 79 14.59 14.11 -0.67
C TRP A 79 15.38 14.95 -1.67
N GLY A 80 14.85 16.11 -2.04
CA GLY A 80 15.43 17.04 -3.01
C GLY A 80 14.79 18.42 -2.88
#